data_AF-A0A2V8HU57-F1
#
_entry.id   AF-A0A2V8HU57-F1
#
_cell.length_a   1.000
_cell.length_b   1.000
_cell.length_c   1.000
_cell.angle_alpha   90.00
_cell.angle_beta   90.00
_cell.angle_gamma   90.00
#
_symmetry.space_group_name_H-M   'P 1'
#
loop_
_entity.id
_entity.type
_entity.pdbx_description
1 polymer ?
#
loop_
_entity_poly.entity_id
_entity_poly.type
_entity_poly.pdbx_seq_one_letter_code
_entity_poly.pdbx_strand_id
1 'polypeptide(L)'
;MPSVGSIKVRHPVTGAEYDYPLPAGGRGYIRPASLISVWSTAPFLQNNTVGHFDSRPSVAARMQSFDDAIEQMLWPEKRQKDALFANENGPGVGVIDRITTDSYLDVAEGYVPDYLFPFVNLGRRLFPFVTGTGYSIRVGPFPKGMPVGLITNIDMLGSELSDADRREHQKRIVALLGRAKEEVKTHDDLGSILGDLVDDMLAVSKCKDFVVNKGHYFGTSYFTEEPGLSDADKRALIGYLKTF
;
A
#
# COMPACT_ATOMS: atom_id res chain seq x y z
N MET A 1 16.98 -15.04 -3.08
CA MET A 1 17.28 -13.76 -3.76
C MET A 1 17.98 -12.85 -2.76
N PRO A 2 19.01 -12.10 -3.19
CA PRO A 2 19.74 -11.15 -2.34
C PRO A 2 18.80 -10.02 -1.86
N SER A 3 19.27 -9.18 -0.95
CA SER A 3 18.58 -7.92 -0.64
C SER A 3 18.73 -6.94 -1.80
N VAL A 4 17.70 -6.14 -2.07
CA VAL A 4 17.76 -5.01 -3.03
C VAL A 4 18.47 -3.78 -2.44
N GLY A 5 18.95 -3.85 -1.18
CA GLY A 5 19.55 -2.73 -0.47
C GLY A 5 18.51 -1.82 0.20
N SER A 6 18.86 -0.55 0.36
CA SER A 6 17.96 0.47 0.91
C SER A 6 17.15 1.14 -0.20
N ILE A 7 15.87 1.34 0.06
CA ILE A 7 14.98 2.13 -0.81
C ILE A 7 14.52 3.39 -0.09
N LYS A 8 14.24 4.45 -0.84
CA LYS A 8 13.56 5.63 -0.33
C LYS A 8 12.06 5.34 -0.24
N VAL A 9 11.48 5.56 0.94
CA VAL A 9 10.04 5.47 1.18
C VAL A 9 9.55 6.79 1.78
N ARG A 10 8.24 7.01 1.68
CA ARG A 10 7.58 8.23 2.14
C ARG A 10 6.75 7.94 3.38
N HIS A 11 6.90 8.78 4.38
CA HIS A 11 6.07 8.71 5.57
C HIS A 11 4.60 9.03 5.22
N PRO A 12 3.62 8.21 5.61
CA PRO A 12 2.27 8.28 5.04
C PRO A 12 1.43 9.47 5.52
N VAL A 13 1.86 10.16 6.58
CA VAL A 13 1.19 11.36 7.12
C VAL A 13 1.97 12.64 6.79
N THR A 14 3.23 12.73 7.22
CA THR A 14 4.09 13.90 6.98
C THR A 14 4.65 14.03 5.56
N GLY A 15 4.74 12.92 4.81
CA GLY A 15 5.39 12.90 3.50
C GLY A 15 6.93 12.92 3.52
N ALA A 16 7.56 12.92 4.68
CA ALA A 16 9.01 12.94 4.78
C ALA A 16 9.64 11.68 4.14
N GLU A 17 10.74 11.87 3.40
CA GLU A 17 11.53 10.74 2.89
C GLU A 17 12.44 10.16 3.98
N TYR A 18 12.52 8.83 4.00
CA TYR A 18 13.51 8.13 4.80
C TYR A 18 13.99 6.87 4.09
N ASP A 19 15.20 6.45 4.46
CA ASP A 19 15.79 5.21 3.96
C ASP A 19 15.21 4.00 4.69
N TYR A 20 14.72 3.03 3.92
CA TYR A 20 14.21 1.77 4.43
C TYR A 20 15.05 0.61 3.89
N PRO A 21 15.83 -0.08 4.75
CA PRO A 21 16.58 -1.25 4.34
C PRO A 21 15.63 -2.41 4.09
N LEU A 22 15.61 -2.93 2.86
CA LEU A 22 14.80 -4.09 2.52
C LEU A 22 15.54 -5.38 2.87
N PRO A 23 14.96 -6.27 3.68
CA PRO A 23 15.59 -7.55 3.98
C PRO A 23 15.69 -8.44 2.73
N ALA A 24 16.64 -9.37 2.74
CA ALA A 24 16.78 -10.38 1.71
C ALA A 24 15.58 -11.36 1.70
N GLY A 25 15.62 -12.37 0.82
CA GLY A 25 14.56 -13.39 0.76
C GLY A 25 13.50 -13.13 -0.31
N GLY A 26 13.77 -12.26 -1.28
CA GLY A 26 12.88 -12.02 -2.44
C GLY A 26 11.87 -10.89 -2.24
N ARG A 27 11.87 -10.24 -1.07
CA ARG A 27 11.11 -9.00 -0.84
C ARG A 27 11.66 -7.88 -1.74
N GLY A 28 10.76 -7.10 -2.34
CA GLY A 28 11.10 -6.05 -3.30
C GLY A 28 11.37 -6.55 -4.73
N TYR A 29 11.34 -7.86 -4.98
CA TYR A 29 11.43 -8.40 -6.34
C TYR A 29 10.07 -8.74 -6.90
N ILE A 30 9.84 -8.30 -8.13
CA ILE A 30 8.67 -8.64 -8.93
C ILE A 30 9.17 -9.25 -10.23
N ARG A 31 8.48 -10.29 -10.71
CA ARG A 31 8.79 -10.86 -12.02
C ARG A 31 8.39 -9.85 -13.11
N PRO A 32 9.26 -9.59 -14.11
CA PRO A 32 8.88 -8.81 -15.27
C PRO A 32 7.65 -9.43 -15.94
N ALA A 33 6.63 -8.62 -16.21
CA ALA A 33 5.44 -9.06 -16.92
C ALA A 33 5.75 -9.23 -18.42
N SER A 34 5.09 -10.19 -19.07
CA SER A 34 5.08 -10.25 -20.54
C SER A 34 4.37 -9.01 -21.09
N LEU A 35 4.91 -8.43 -22.16
CA LEU A 35 4.31 -7.28 -22.84
C LEU A 35 3.43 -7.70 -24.03
N ILE A 36 3.28 -8.99 -24.30
CA ILE A 36 2.37 -9.49 -25.32
C ILE A 36 0.94 -9.11 -24.94
N SER A 37 0.23 -8.46 -25.88
CA SER A 37 -1.15 -8.00 -25.71
C SER A 37 -1.35 -7.02 -24.54
N VAL A 38 -0.28 -6.31 -24.13
CA VAL A 38 -0.31 -5.31 -23.06
C VAL A 38 -1.31 -4.18 -23.34
N TRP A 39 -1.59 -3.93 -24.62
CA TRP A 39 -2.60 -2.97 -25.06
C TRP A 39 -4.03 -3.27 -24.58
N SER A 40 -4.28 -4.50 -24.12
CA SER A 40 -5.62 -4.96 -23.74
C SER A 40 -5.82 -5.20 -22.24
N THR A 41 -4.76 -4.97 -21.43
CA THR A 41 -4.69 -5.38 -20.02
C THR A 41 -4.48 -4.23 -19.04
N ALA A 42 -4.56 -2.98 -19.49
CA ALA A 42 -4.58 -1.82 -18.61
C ALA A 42 -5.76 -1.90 -17.61
N PRO A 43 -5.63 -1.39 -16.37
CA PRO A 43 -4.50 -0.63 -15.82
C PRO A 43 -3.23 -1.45 -15.54
N PHE A 44 -2.10 -0.77 -15.34
CA PHE A 44 -0.79 -1.39 -15.16
C PHE A 44 -0.30 -1.40 -13.70
N LEU A 45 0.85 -2.07 -13.52
CA LEU A 45 1.44 -2.50 -12.24
C LEU A 45 0.64 -3.63 -11.56
N GLN A 46 1.26 -4.30 -10.59
CA GLN A 46 0.65 -5.47 -9.93
C GLN A 46 -0.65 -5.14 -9.17
N ASN A 47 -0.84 -3.88 -8.82
CA ASN A 47 -1.99 -3.38 -8.09
C ASN A 47 -2.96 -2.56 -8.97
N ASN A 48 -2.78 -2.57 -10.30
CA ASN A 48 -3.66 -1.88 -11.25
C ASN A 48 -3.83 -0.37 -10.96
N THR A 49 -2.77 0.29 -10.51
CA THR A 49 -2.82 1.70 -10.07
C THR A 49 -2.43 2.71 -11.13
N VAL A 50 -1.81 2.27 -12.23
CA VAL A 50 -1.37 3.17 -13.30
C VAL A 50 -2.33 3.08 -14.48
N GLY A 51 -3.06 4.17 -14.72
CA GLY A 51 -4.06 4.30 -15.77
C GLY A 51 -5.51 4.13 -15.31
N HIS A 52 -6.41 4.62 -16.13
CA HIS A 52 -7.85 4.56 -15.94
C HIS A 52 -8.42 3.16 -16.20
N PHE A 53 -9.22 2.66 -15.25
CA PHE A 53 -10.05 1.47 -15.44
C PHE A 53 -11.38 1.79 -16.11
N ASP A 54 -11.66 1.15 -17.24
CA ASP A 54 -12.97 1.17 -17.91
C ASP A 54 -13.60 -0.22 -17.90
N SER A 55 -14.84 -0.35 -17.42
CA SER A 55 -15.56 -1.62 -17.38
C SER A 55 -16.17 -2.02 -18.73
N ARG A 56 -16.21 -1.12 -19.72
CA ARG A 56 -16.82 -1.39 -21.03
C ARG A 56 -15.96 -2.38 -21.82
N PRO A 57 -16.51 -3.47 -22.38
CA PRO A 57 -15.73 -4.51 -23.04
C PRO A 57 -15.32 -4.15 -24.49
N SER A 58 -15.43 -2.88 -24.92
CA SER A 58 -15.17 -2.48 -26.30
C SER A 58 -13.69 -2.29 -26.58
N VAL A 59 -13.28 -2.48 -27.84
CA VAL A 59 -11.90 -2.21 -28.27
C VAL A 59 -11.53 -0.75 -28.03
N ALA A 60 -12.44 0.18 -28.31
CA ALA A 60 -12.21 1.61 -28.08
C ALA A 60 -11.93 1.93 -26.61
N ALA A 61 -12.69 1.33 -25.67
CA ALA A 61 -12.46 1.51 -24.24
C ALA A 61 -11.09 0.96 -23.80
N ARG A 62 -10.72 -0.25 -24.25
CA ARG A 62 -9.40 -0.83 -23.97
C ARG A 62 -8.26 0.02 -24.51
N MET A 63 -8.39 0.52 -25.74
CA MET A 63 -7.39 1.42 -26.34
C MET A 63 -7.25 2.72 -25.56
N GLN A 64 -8.35 3.27 -25.06
CA GLN A 64 -8.33 4.47 -24.21
C GLN A 64 -7.62 4.21 -22.87
N SER A 65 -7.96 3.12 -22.18
CA SER A 65 -7.28 2.72 -20.94
C SER A 65 -5.79 2.43 -21.17
N PHE A 66 -5.45 1.79 -22.30
CA PHE A 66 -4.06 1.55 -22.67
C PHE A 66 -3.29 2.85 -22.89
N ASP A 67 -3.82 3.75 -23.73
CA ASP A 67 -3.14 4.99 -24.09
C ASP A 67 -2.87 5.85 -22.85
N ASP A 68 -3.83 5.91 -21.92
CA ASP A 68 -3.66 6.59 -20.63
C ASP A 68 -2.62 5.88 -19.73
N ALA A 69 -2.74 4.57 -19.54
CA ALA A 69 -1.85 3.80 -18.67
C ALA A 69 -0.40 3.81 -19.17
N ILE A 70 -0.18 3.60 -20.48
CA ILE A 70 1.16 3.55 -21.07
C ILE A 70 1.83 4.92 -21.09
N GLU A 71 1.05 5.99 -21.30
CA GLU A 71 1.55 7.35 -21.16
C GLU A 71 1.99 7.63 -19.73
N GLN A 72 1.22 7.23 -18.72
CA GLN A 72 1.63 7.35 -17.32
C GLN A 72 2.84 6.46 -16.95
N MET A 73 3.05 5.33 -17.64
CA MET A 73 4.24 4.49 -17.44
C MET A 73 5.50 5.16 -17.97
N LEU A 74 5.45 5.76 -19.16
CA LEU A 74 6.58 6.40 -19.84
C LEU A 74 6.83 7.85 -19.41
N TRP A 75 5.82 8.51 -18.84
CA TRP A 75 5.91 9.85 -18.24
C TRP A 75 5.36 9.80 -16.79
N PRO A 76 6.16 9.29 -15.82
CA PRO A 76 5.73 9.15 -14.43
C PRO A 76 5.25 10.46 -13.77
N GLU A 77 5.73 11.61 -14.25
CA GLU A 77 5.30 12.94 -13.82
C GLU A 77 3.82 13.25 -14.11
N LYS A 78 3.20 12.54 -15.07
CA LYS A 78 1.78 12.65 -15.41
C LYS A 78 0.88 11.81 -14.51
N ARG A 79 1.45 10.93 -13.67
CA ARG A 79 0.69 10.12 -12.74
C ARG A 79 -0.02 11.00 -11.71
N GLN A 80 -1.11 10.49 -11.17
CA GLN A 80 -1.79 11.13 -10.05
C GLN A 80 -0.83 11.28 -8.87
N LYS A 81 -0.81 12.50 -8.30
CA LYS A 81 0.00 12.84 -7.13
C LYS A 81 -0.89 13.13 -5.93
N ASP A 82 -0.40 12.73 -4.78
CA ASP A 82 -0.97 13.08 -3.50
C ASP A 82 -0.82 14.57 -3.20
N ALA A 83 -1.74 15.12 -2.40
CA ALA A 83 -1.63 16.49 -1.91
C ALA A 83 -0.35 16.71 -1.09
N LEU A 84 0.14 15.67 -0.39
CA LEU A 84 1.39 15.72 0.36
C LEU A 84 2.63 15.99 -0.51
N PHE A 85 2.57 15.61 -1.79
CA PHE A 85 3.71 15.67 -2.72
C PHE A 85 3.42 16.50 -3.97
N ALA A 86 2.36 17.31 -3.96
CA ALA A 86 1.88 17.99 -5.17
C ALA A 86 2.96 18.89 -5.82
N ASN A 87 3.84 19.47 -5.00
CA ASN A 87 4.91 20.37 -5.43
C ASN A 87 6.23 19.64 -5.72
N GLU A 88 6.27 18.31 -5.57
CA GLU A 88 7.47 17.51 -5.76
C GLU A 88 7.43 16.74 -7.09
N ASN A 89 8.62 16.49 -7.63
CA ASN A 89 8.85 15.65 -8.79
C ASN A 89 10.00 14.70 -8.47
N GLY A 90 9.85 13.44 -8.84
CA GLY A 90 10.90 12.45 -8.65
C GLY A 90 10.37 11.03 -8.42
N PRO A 91 11.28 10.05 -8.33
CA PRO A 91 10.91 8.68 -8.00
C PRO A 91 10.28 8.61 -6.61
N GLY A 92 9.09 8.04 -6.50
CA GLY A 92 8.36 7.95 -5.22
C GLY A 92 7.32 9.02 -4.97
N VAL A 93 7.16 9.98 -5.89
CA VAL A 93 6.00 10.88 -5.93
C VAL A 93 4.84 10.13 -6.58
N GLY A 94 3.72 10.04 -5.86
CA GLY A 94 2.55 9.30 -6.30
C GLY A 94 1.38 9.52 -5.35
N VAL A 95 0.43 8.59 -5.28
CA VAL A 95 -0.77 8.66 -4.44
C VAL A 95 -0.71 7.67 -3.28
N ILE A 96 -1.26 8.08 -2.13
CA ILE A 96 -1.47 7.19 -0.98
C ILE A 96 -2.97 6.94 -0.84
N ASP A 97 -3.35 5.67 -0.86
CA ASP A 97 -4.75 5.28 -0.66
C ASP A 97 -5.18 5.58 0.78
N ARG A 98 -6.22 6.40 0.92
CA ARG A 98 -6.82 6.78 2.19
C ARG A 98 -8.27 6.35 2.24
N ILE A 99 -8.72 6.01 3.45
CA ILE A 99 -10.11 5.71 3.74
C ILE A 99 -10.97 6.92 3.38
N THR A 100 -12.00 6.72 2.57
CA THR A 100 -12.84 7.81 2.04
C THR A 100 -14.03 8.16 2.94
N THR A 101 -14.43 7.24 3.82
CA THR A 101 -15.53 7.37 4.78
C THR A 101 -15.20 6.57 6.03
N ASP A 102 -15.71 6.97 7.19
CA ASP A 102 -15.52 6.21 8.43
C ASP A 102 -15.95 4.76 8.22
N SER A 103 -15.02 3.84 8.48
CA SER A 103 -15.13 2.45 8.06
C SER A 103 -14.77 1.50 9.20
N TYR A 104 -15.27 0.28 9.09
CA TYR A 104 -14.98 -0.81 10.01
C TYR A 104 -14.53 -2.03 9.22
N LEU A 105 -13.63 -2.83 9.79
CA LEU A 105 -13.18 -4.09 9.23
C LEU A 105 -13.80 -5.23 10.04
N ASP A 106 -14.65 -6.03 9.41
CA ASP A 106 -15.20 -7.24 10.02
C ASP A 106 -14.26 -8.43 9.72
N VAL A 107 -13.57 -8.91 10.74
CA VAL A 107 -12.59 -10.01 10.63
C VAL A 107 -13.21 -11.28 11.20
N ALA A 108 -13.30 -12.35 10.41
CA ALA A 108 -13.76 -13.63 10.93
C ALA A 108 -12.74 -14.21 11.94
N GLU A 109 -13.24 -14.83 13.00
CA GLU A 109 -12.41 -15.25 14.14
C GLU A 109 -11.29 -16.20 13.78
N GLY A 110 -11.48 -17.06 12.79
CA GLY A 110 -10.43 -17.97 12.33
C GLY A 110 -9.19 -17.29 11.74
N TYR A 111 -9.26 -15.99 11.41
CA TYR A 111 -8.12 -15.22 10.93
C TYR A 111 -7.42 -14.43 12.03
N VAL A 112 -7.94 -14.46 13.26
CA VAL A 112 -7.35 -13.76 14.40
C VAL A 112 -6.24 -14.65 14.97
N PRO A 113 -5.01 -14.13 15.14
CA PRO A 113 -3.93 -14.91 15.73
C PRO A 113 -4.24 -15.45 17.13
N ASP A 114 -3.73 -16.64 17.44
CA ASP A 114 -4.06 -17.34 18.68
C ASP A 114 -3.76 -16.55 19.95
N TYR A 115 -2.68 -15.78 19.93
CA TYR A 115 -2.25 -14.96 21.06
C TYR A 115 -3.19 -13.77 21.35
N LEU A 116 -4.09 -13.43 20.41
CA LEU A 116 -5.10 -12.38 20.57
C LEU A 116 -6.44 -12.94 21.07
N PHE A 117 -6.72 -14.25 20.92
CA PHE A 117 -7.98 -14.85 21.37
C PHE A 117 -8.34 -14.62 22.84
N PRO A 118 -7.41 -14.60 23.81
CA PRO A 118 -7.76 -14.29 25.20
C PRO A 118 -8.48 -12.94 25.35
N PHE A 119 -8.07 -11.93 24.57
CA PHE A 119 -8.67 -10.60 24.60
C PHE A 119 -10.05 -10.59 23.92
N VAL A 120 -10.20 -11.33 22.82
CA VAL A 120 -11.46 -11.49 22.09
C VAL A 120 -12.51 -12.21 22.95
N ASN A 121 -12.12 -13.32 23.58
CA ASN A 121 -13.00 -14.12 24.44
C ASN A 121 -13.42 -13.36 25.69
N LEU A 122 -12.52 -12.56 26.27
CA LEU A 122 -12.86 -11.67 27.39
C LEU A 122 -13.88 -10.60 26.96
N GLY A 123 -13.70 -10.01 25.78
CA GLY A 123 -14.66 -9.07 25.19
C GLY A 123 -16.05 -9.68 25.01
N ARG A 124 -16.12 -10.91 24.47
CA ARG A 124 -17.37 -11.68 24.34
C ARG A 124 -18.05 -11.95 25.68
N ARG A 125 -17.27 -12.36 26.69
CA ARG A 125 -17.79 -12.68 28.01
C ARG A 125 -18.36 -11.45 28.72
N LEU A 126 -17.76 -10.28 28.51
CA LEU A 126 -18.18 -9.02 29.14
C LEU A 126 -19.28 -8.30 28.35
N PHE A 127 -19.33 -8.48 27.02
CA PHE A 127 -20.26 -7.77 26.13
C PHE A 127 -20.90 -8.73 25.11
N PRO A 128 -21.73 -9.71 25.54
CA PRO A 128 -22.34 -10.71 24.65
C PRO A 128 -23.33 -10.12 23.62
N PHE A 129 -23.67 -8.83 23.76
CA PHE A 129 -24.56 -8.08 22.87
C PHE A 129 -23.80 -7.21 21.82
N VAL A 130 -22.46 -7.16 21.86
CA VAL A 130 -21.64 -6.26 21.00
C VAL A 130 -20.85 -7.02 19.91
N THR A 131 -20.94 -8.35 19.85
CA THR A 131 -20.29 -9.09 18.76
C THR A 131 -21.12 -9.03 17.49
N GLY A 132 -20.48 -8.67 16.38
CA GLY A 132 -21.10 -8.54 15.06
C GLY A 132 -21.88 -9.78 14.63
N THR A 133 -22.70 -9.61 13.59
CA THR A 133 -23.53 -10.68 13.02
C THR A 133 -22.66 -11.87 12.59
N GLY A 134 -22.62 -12.92 13.42
CA GLY A 134 -21.92 -14.18 13.14
C GLY A 134 -20.40 -14.11 13.32
N TYR A 135 -19.85 -14.85 14.29
CA TYR A 135 -18.43 -15.18 14.57
C TYR A 135 -17.33 -14.27 13.98
N SER A 136 -17.53 -12.96 14.02
CA SER A 136 -16.64 -11.95 13.45
C SER A 136 -16.41 -10.84 14.46
N ILE A 137 -15.20 -10.30 14.42
CA ILE A 137 -14.73 -9.21 15.25
C ILE A 137 -14.73 -7.97 14.39
N ARG A 138 -15.48 -6.96 14.82
CA ARG A 138 -15.48 -5.64 14.20
C ARG A 138 -14.30 -4.83 14.74
N VAL A 139 -13.37 -4.46 13.86
CA VAL A 139 -12.23 -3.61 14.15
C VAL A 139 -12.49 -2.21 13.59
N GLY A 140 -12.35 -1.18 14.43
CA GLY A 140 -12.59 0.23 14.09
C GLY A 140 -13.14 1.01 15.29
N PRO A 141 -13.62 2.25 15.09
CA PRO A 141 -13.73 2.95 13.80
C PRO A 141 -12.38 3.32 13.20
N PHE A 142 -12.28 3.26 11.87
CA PHE A 142 -11.19 3.86 11.11
C PHE A 142 -11.67 5.17 10.49
N PRO A 143 -11.11 6.33 10.87
CA PRO A 143 -11.61 7.61 10.40
C PRO A 143 -11.30 7.85 8.92
N LYS A 144 -12.14 8.63 8.25
CA LYS A 144 -11.87 9.18 6.93
C LYS A 144 -10.50 9.88 6.89
N GLY A 145 -9.70 9.59 5.87
CA GLY A 145 -8.36 10.13 5.65
C GLY A 145 -7.24 9.25 6.18
N MET A 146 -7.53 8.19 6.94
CA MET A 146 -6.49 7.27 7.40
C MET A 146 -5.87 6.50 6.22
N PRO A 147 -4.52 6.43 6.10
CA PRO A 147 -3.87 5.62 5.08
C PRO A 147 -4.23 4.13 5.22
N VAL A 148 -4.76 3.52 4.15
CA VAL A 148 -5.23 2.13 4.16
C VAL A 148 -4.08 1.16 4.45
N GLY A 149 -2.91 1.41 3.86
CA GLY A 149 -1.74 0.57 4.04
C GLY A 149 -1.28 0.44 5.50
N LEU A 150 -1.54 1.44 6.36
CA LEU A 150 -1.17 1.37 7.78
C LEU A 150 -1.91 0.24 8.49
N ILE A 151 -3.10 -0.12 8.02
CA ILE A 151 -3.91 -1.20 8.58
C ILE A 151 -3.55 -2.51 7.89
N THR A 152 -3.52 -2.53 6.55
CA THR A 152 -3.40 -3.78 5.77
C THR A 152 -1.99 -4.38 5.81
N ASN A 153 -0.96 -3.57 6.05
CA ASN A 153 0.43 -4.03 6.02
C ASN A 153 0.94 -4.50 7.39
N ILE A 154 0.12 -4.44 8.46
CA ILE A 154 0.52 -4.89 9.79
C ILE A 154 0.84 -6.39 9.76
N ASP A 155 2.04 -6.77 10.17
CA ASP A 155 2.41 -8.17 10.28
C ASP A 155 1.83 -8.78 11.55
N MET A 156 0.60 -9.28 11.52
CA MET A 156 -0.04 -9.83 12.72
C MET A 156 0.61 -11.11 13.26
N LEU A 157 1.42 -11.82 12.45
CA LEU A 157 1.95 -13.14 12.79
C LEU A 157 3.45 -13.12 13.10
N GLY A 158 4.22 -12.26 12.42
CA GLY A 158 5.68 -12.26 12.50
C GLY A 158 6.28 -13.58 12.00
N SER A 159 5.67 -14.21 10.98
CA SER A 159 6.01 -15.58 10.56
C SER A 159 7.43 -15.73 10.01
N GLU A 160 8.04 -14.63 9.58
CA GLU A 160 9.41 -14.61 9.04
C GLU A 160 10.45 -14.24 10.11
N LEU A 161 10.04 -13.99 11.35
CA LEU A 161 10.91 -13.65 12.47
C LEU A 161 11.37 -14.91 13.20
N SER A 162 12.52 -14.82 13.88
CA SER A 162 12.94 -15.87 14.82
C SER A 162 11.93 -16.01 15.96
N ASP A 163 11.92 -17.15 16.67
CA ASP A 163 10.96 -17.35 17.77
C ASP A 163 11.05 -16.30 18.88
N ALA A 164 12.26 -15.77 19.14
CA ALA A 164 12.46 -14.72 20.12
C ALA A 164 11.89 -13.38 19.61
N ASP A 165 12.24 -12.99 18.39
CA ASP A 165 11.80 -11.74 17.77
C ASP A 165 10.29 -11.74 17.52
N ARG A 166 9.72 -12.89 17.16
CA ARG A 166 8.29 -13.09 16.96
C ARG A 166 7.51 -12.82 18.25
N ARG A 167 7.99 -13.30 19.40
CA ARG A 167 7.36 -13.01 20.70
C ARG A 167 7.42 -11.53 21.04
N GLU A 168 8.54 -10.88 20.76
CA GLU A 168 8.68 -9.43 20.97
C GLU A 168 7.76 -8.63 20.04
N HIS A 169 7.67 -9.05 18.78
CA HIS A 169 6.75 -8.48 17.80
C HIS A 169 5.29 -8.61 18.21
N GLN A 170 4.88 -9.79 18.71
CA GLN A 170 3.53 -10.01 19.25
C GLN A 170 3.23 -9.08 20.44
N LYS A 171 4.19 -8.86 21.34
CA LYS A 171 4.02 -7.90 22.45
C LYS A 171 3.83 -6.48 21.93
N ARG A 172 4.59 -6.06 20.91
CA ARG A 172 4.44 -4.75 20.27
C ARG A 172 3.05 -4.57 19.66
N ILE A 173 2.51 -5.61 19.01
CA ILE A 173 1.14 -5.59 18.47
C ILE A 173 0.11 -5.43 19.59
N VAL A 174 0.23 -6.20 20.68
CA VAL A 174 -0.70 -6.07 21.81
C VAL A 174 -0.64 -4.67 22.42
N ALA A 175 0.57 -4.12 22.60
CA ALA A 175 0.76 -2.75 23.09
C ALA A 175 0.20 -1.69 22.12
N LEU A 176 0.39 -1.88 20.82
CA LEU A 176 -0.16 -1.03 19.77
C LEU A 176 -1.70 -1.03 19.81
N LEU A 177 -2.33 -2.20 19.90
CA LEU A 177 -3.79 -2.32 19.99
C LEU A 177 -4.33 -1.67 21.27
N GLY A 178 -3.61 -1.80 22.39
CA GLY A 178 -3.94 -1.13 23.65
C GLY A 178 -3.92 0.39 23.51
N ARG A 179 -2.84 0.95 22.95
CA ARG A 179 -2.71 2.40 22.72
C ARG A 179 -3.69 2.92 21.68
N ALA A 180 -3.85 2.24 20.55
CA ALA A 180 -4.84 2.63 19.54
C ALA A 180 -6.25 2.71 20.12
N LYS A 181 -6.62 1.78 21.02
CA LYS A 181 -7.91 1.82 21.72
C LYS A 181 -8.02 3.01 22.67
N GLU A 182 -6.94 3.40 23.32
CA GLU A 182 -6.92 4.59 24.19
C GLU A 182 -7.03 5.87 23.36
N GLU A 183 -6.21 6.01 22.32
CA GLU A 183 -6.21 7.18 21.43
C GLU A 183 -7.56 7.43 20.75
N VAL A 184 -8.19 6.37 20.23
CA VAL A 184 -9.53 6.46 19.61
C VAL A 184 -10.63 6.78 20.63
N LYS A 185 -10.40 6.55 21.93
CA LYS A 185 -11.35 6.94 22.98
C LYS A 185 -11.14 8.37 23.46
N THR A 186 -9.90 8.85 23.43
CA THR A 186 -9.54 10.18 23.95
C THR A 186 -9.68 11.26 22.90
N HIS A 187 -9.47 10.92 21.63
CA HIS A 187 -9.44 11.86 20.52
C HIS A 187 -10.49 11.50 19.46
N ASP A 188 -11.12 12.53 18.91
CA ASP A 188 -12.11 12.39 17.82
C ASP A 188 -11.52 12.81 16.45
N ASP A 189 -10.31 13.40 16.43
CA ASP A 189 -9.66 13.86 15.21
C ASP A 189 -8.53 12.92 14.75
N LEU A 190 -8.46 12.69 13.44
CA LEU A 190 -7.48 11.77 12.83
C LEU A 190 -6.03 12.17 13.13
N GLY A 191 -5.73 13.47 13.21
CA GLY A 191 -4.37 13.97 13.41
C GLY A 191 -3.83 13.55 14.78
N SER A 192 -4.62 13.77 15.82
CA SER A 192 -4.29 13.37 17.19
C SER A 192 -4.26 11.85 17.34
N ILE A 193 -5.23 11.13 16.77
CA ILE A 193 -5.26 9.65 16.83
C ILE A 193 -4.02 9.04 16.18
N LEU A 194 -3.63 9.55 15.00
CA LEU A 194 -2.49 9.03 14.26
C LEU A 194 -1.14 9.51 14.80
N GLY A 195 -1.08 10.65 15.49
CA GLY A 195 0.13 11.34 15.94
C GLY A 195 1.34 10.45 16.16
N ASP A 196 1.51 9.95 17.38
CA ASP A 196 2.60 9.03 17.72
C ASP A 196 2.29 7.58 17.29
N LEU A 197 1.02 7.26 17.05
CA LEU A 197 0.56 5.91 16.70
C LEU A 197 1.12 5.44 15.35
N VAL A 198 1.30 6.36 14.39
CA VAL A 198 1.80 6.02 13.05
C VAL A 198 3.18 5.37 13.12
N ASP A 199 4.09 5.87 13.94
CA ASP A 199 5.43 5.30 14.05
C ASP A 199 5.40 3.88 14.62
N ASP A 200 4.48 3.62 15.56
CA ASP A 200 4.27 2.28 16.10
C ASP A 200 3.64 1.33 15.08
N MET A 201 2.68 1.81 14.29
CA MET A 201 2.10 1.05 13.18
C MET A 201 3.15 0.74 12.11
N LEU A 202 4.02 1.71 11.80
CA LEU A 202 5.15 1.53 10.88
C LEU A 202 6.18 0.54 11.44
N ALA A 203 6.38 0.47 12.75
CA ALA A 203 7.31 -0.45 13.38
C ALA A 203 6.87 -1.92 13.23
N VAL A 204 5.56 -2.19 13.23
CA VAL A 204 5.00 -3.54 13.07
C VAL A 204 4.57 -3.86 11.63
N SER A 205 4.71 -2.90 10.71
CA SER A 205 4.35 -3.08 9.30
C SER A 205 5.38 -3.90 8.53
N LYS A 206 4.89 -4.85 7.73
CA LYS A 206 5.69 -5.65 6.80
C LYS A 206 6.11 -4.88 5.55
N CYS A 207 5.30 -3.91 5.12
CA CYS A 207 5.54 -3.07 3.96
C CYS A 207 5.34 -1.60 4.33
N LYS A 208 6.45 -0.84 4.29
CA LYS A 208 6.48 0.59 4.64
C LYS A 208 6.40 1.51 3.43
N ASP A 209 6.12 0.97 2.25
CA ASP A 209 5.89 1.76 1.04
C ASP A 209 4.38 1.90 0.82
N PHE A 210 3.87 3.11 1.00
CA PHE A 210 2.44 3.42 0.93
C PHE A 210 2.04 4.08 -0.39
N VAL A 211 3.01 4.42 -1.24
CA VAL A 211 2.74 5.08 -2.52
C VAL A 211 2.39 4.02 -3.55
N VAL A 212 1.11 3.95 -3.91
CA VAL A 212 0.57 2.77 -4.61
C VAL A 212 0.91 2.76 -6.11
N ASN A 213 1.02 3.91 -6.75
CA ASN A 213 1.39 4.05 -8.16
C ASN A 213 2.89 4.32 -8.39
N LYS A 214 3.72 3.93 -7.41
CA LYS A 214 5.19 4.03 -7.48
C LYS A 214 5.78 2.85 -8.26
N GLY A 215 6.87 3.12 -8.97
CA GLY A 215 7.68 2.10 -9.62
C GLY A 215 7.55 2.10 -11.13
N HIS A 216 8.37 1.26 -11.78
CA HIS A 216 8.65 1.26 -13.21
C HIS A 216 9.14 2.63 -13.73
N TYR A 217 10.46 2.83 -13.66
CA TYR A 217 11.12 4.02 -14.21
C TYR A 217 11.92 3.73 -15.48
N PHE A 218 12.02 2.46 -15.89
CA PHE A 218 12.76 2.05 -17.08
C PHE A 218 12.29 2.84 -18.32
N GLY A 219 13.23 3.36 -19.10
CA GLY A 219 12.93 4.21 -20.27
C GLY A 219 12.47 5.64 -19.94
N THR A 220 12.43 6.03 -18.66
CA THR A 220 12.08 7.39 -18.19
C THR A 220 13.31 8.13 -17.66
N SER A 221 13.21 9.45 -17.48
CA SER A 221 14.27 10.27 -16.91
C SER A 221 14.56 10.00 -15.42
N TYR A 222 13.72 9.21 -14.74
CA TYR A 222 13.90 8.86 -13.32
C TYR A 222 14.71 7.58 -13.11
N PHE A 223 15.08 6.88 -14.19
CA PHE A 223 15.98 5.74 -14.10
C PHE A 223 17.43 6.20 -14.15
N THR A 224 18.22 5.78 -13.16
CA THR A 224 19.58 6.29 -12.96
C THR A 224 20.65 5.51 -13.71
N GLU A 225 20.36 4.28 -14.13
CA GLU A 225 21.34 3.38 -14.75
C GLU A 225 21.46 3.57 -16.27
N GLU A 226 20.40 4.03 -16.93
CA GLU A 226 20.36 4.26 -18.38
C GLU A 226 19.69 5.60 -18.71
N PRO A 227 20.10 6.27 -19.81
CA PRO A 227 19.43 7.48 -20.25
C PRO A 227 17.98 7.21 -20.63
N GLY A 228 17.08 8.10 -20.20
CA GLY A 228 15.67 8.04 -20.57
C GLY A 228 15.45 8.16 -22.09
N LEU A 229 14.39 7.54 -22.58
CA LEU A 229 13.99 7.63 -23.98
C LEU A 229 13.54 9.05 -24.33
N SER A 230 13.76 9.46 -25.59
CA SER A 230 13.18 10.70 -26.10
C SER A 230 11.66 10.58 -26.21
N ASP A 231 10.94 11.71 -26.22
CA ASP A 231 9.48 11.68 -26.40
C ASP A 231 9.06 11.04 -27.72
N ALA A 232 9.86 11.20 -28.78
CA ALA A 232 9.62 10.54 -30.06
C ALA A 232 9.76 9.01 -29.95
N ASP A 233 10.79 8.52 -29.27
CA ASP A 233 11.00 7.08 -29.05
C ASP A 233 9.91 6.48 -28.17
N LYS A 234 9.48 7.20 -27.11
CA LYS A 234 8.35 6.79 -26.27
C LYS A 234 7.07 6.63 -27.09
N ARG A 235 6.77 7.59 -27.98
CA ARG A 235 5.59 7.51 -28.87
C ARG A 235 5.71 6.37 -29.87
N ALA A 236 6.90 6.14 -30.43
CA ALA A 236 7.16 5.01 -31.32
C ALA A 236 6.99 3.66 -30.60
N LEU A 237 7.48 3.54 -29.37
CA LEU A 237 7.31 2.36 -28.52
C LEU A 237 5.84 2.08 -28.24
N ILE A 238 5.04 3.10 -27.93
CA ILE A 238 3.58 2.94 -27.77
C ILE A 238 2.95 2.37 -29.05
N GLY A 239 3.33 2.90 -30.22
CA GLY A 239 2.86 2.38 -31.50
C GLY A 239 3.22 0.91 -31.72
N TYR A 240 4.45 0.54 -31.38
CA TYR A 240 4.93 -0.85 -31.45
C TYR A 240 4.19 -1.78 -30.48
N LEU A 241 3.92 -1.35 -29.25
CA LEU A 241 3.20 -2.15 -28.25
C LEU A 241 1.73 -2.43 -28.65
N LYS A 242 1.16 -1.66 -29.57
CA LYS A 242 -0.19 -1.92 -30.11
C LYS A 242 -0.23 -3.06 -31.11
N THR A 243 0.92 -3.57 -31.58
CA THR A 243 0.96 -4.56 -32.67
C THR A 243 1.12 -6.01 -32.21
N PHE A 244 1.27 -6.30 -30.92
CA PHE A 244 1.45 -7.66 -30.37
C PHE A 244 0.64 -7.89 -29.09
#